data_AF-A0A2X1BIB6-F1
#
_entry.id   AF-A0A2X1BIB6-F1
#
_cell.length_a   1.000
_cell.length_b   1.000
_cell.length_c   1.000
_cell.angle_alpha   90.00
_cell.angle_beta   90.00
_cell.angle_gamma   90.00
#
_symmetry.space_group_name_H-M   'P 1'
#
loop_
_entity.id
_entity.type
_entity.pdbx_description
1 polymer ?
#
loop_
_entity_poly.entity_id
_entity_poly.type
_entity_poly.pdbx_seq_one_letter_code
_entity_poly.pdbx_strand_id
1 'polypeptide(L)'
;MSIRDLFPSRLTVAAVLGCVVFIPLAVTASYQWGVTHRDMVREEQRANGLWLDIDAPNVGYKDRLTMCGANLAGAQSALARQNQAVDDLKAASDAAAVRAQAAVDAAQARARAAQQQAQTLLLETPRPGETRCEAADRLILEQVR
;
A
#
# COMPACT_ATOMS: atom_id res chain seq x y z
N MET A 1 98.46 -27.66 -8.37
CA MET A 1 97.06 -27.23 -8.21
C MET A 1 96.24 -28.49 -7.98
N SER A 2 95.79 -28.73 -6.76
CA SER A 2 95.25 -30.04 -6.34
C SER A 2 93.74 -30.08 -6.52
N ILE A 3 93.22 -31.20 -7.05
CA ILE A 3 91.79 -31.47 -7.31
C ILE A 3 90.91 -31.35 -6.05
N ARG A 4 91.52 -31.34 -4.85
CA ARG A 4 90.82 -31.12 -3.57
C ARG A 4 90.29 -29.69 -3.39
N ASP A 5 90.75 -28.72 -4.17
CA ASP A 5 90.20 -27.36 -4.20
C ASP A 5 88.99 -27.24 -5.14
N LEU A 6 88.64 -28.30 -5.90
CA LEU A 6 87.49 -28.32 -6.82
C LEU A 6 86.20 -28.85 -6.21
N PHE A 7 86.22 -29.48 -5.03
CA PHE A 7 85.02 -30.06 -4.42
C PHE A 7 84.60 -29.29 -3.15
N PRO A 8 83.39 -28.71 -3.12
CA PRO A 8 82.92 -27.96 -1.96
C PRO A 8 82.84 -28.84 -0.72
N SER A 9 83.20 -28.29 0.44
CA SER A 9 83.10 -29.00 1.72
C SER A 9 81.65 -29.46 1.97
N ARG A 10 81.44 -30.56 2.71
CA ARG A 10 80.08 -31.06 3.00
C ARG A 10 79.20 -30.05 3.74
N LEU A 11 79.81 -29.14 4.51
CA LEU A 11 79.14 -27.99 5.13
C LEU A 11 78.63 -26.99 4.09
N THR A 12 79.43 -26.72 3.05
CA THR A 12 79.04 -25.85 1.94
C THR A 12 77.88 -26.44 1.15
N VAL A 13 77.89 -27.75 0.89
CA VAL A 13 76.78 -28.45 0.20
C VAL A 13 75.51 -28.43 1.05
N ALA A 14 75.60 -28.72 2.34
CA ALA A 14 74.46 -28.68 3.26
C ALA A 14 73.87 -27.26 3.39
N ALA A 15 74.72 -26.23 3.45
CA ALA A 15 74.29 -24.84 3.50
C ALA A 15 73.56 -24.41 2.21
N VAL A 16 74.10 -24.77 1.03
CA VAL A 16 73.45 -24.46 -0.26
C VAL A 16 72.10 -25.17 -0.38
N LEU A 17 72.03 -26.46 -0.04
CA LEU A 17 70.76 -27.20 -0.06
C LEU A 17 69.75 -26.64 0.95
N GLY A 18 70.20 -26.24 2.13
CA GLY A 18 69.38 -25.54 3.12
C GLY A 18 68.82 -24.24 2.54
N CYS A 19 69.66 -23.40 1.95
CA CYS A 19 69.21 -22.15 1.30
C CYS A 19 68.22 -22.41 0.16
N VAL A 20 68.46 -23.41 -0.68
CA VAL A 20 67.58 -23.78 -1.80
C VAL A 20 66.18 -24.19 -1.32
N VAL A 21 66.03 -24.73 -0.11
CA VAL A 21 64.73 -25.13 0.45
C VAL A 21 64.09 -24.02 1.29
N PHE A 22 64.86 -23.38 2.18
CA PHE A 22 64.33 -22.39 3.10
C PHE A 22 63.97 -21.06 2.43
N ILE A 23 64.71 -20.63 1.41
CA ILE A 23 64.40 -19.39 0.69
C ILE A 23 63.02 -19.46 0.00
N PRO A 24 62.71 -20.46 -0.85
CA PRO A 24 61.39 -20.53 -1.47
C PRO A 24 60.26 -20.74 -0.46
N LEU A 25 60.48 -21.49 0.63
CA LEU A 25 59.49 -21.61 1.72
C LEU A 25 59.21 -20.28 2.42
N ALA A 26 60.24 -19.48 2.69
CA ALA A 26 60.05 -18.16 3.29
C ALA A 26 59.32 -17.21 2.33
N VAL A 27 59.63 -17.27 1.03
CA VAL A 27 58.95 -16.48 0.00
C VAL A 27 57.49 -16.88 -0.13
N THR A 28 57.17 -18.18 -0.16
CA THR A 28 55.79 -18.66 -0.28
C THR A 28 54.97 -18.35 0.98
N ALA A 29 55.54 -18.51 2.17
CA ALA A 29 54.88 -18.15 3.43
C ALA A 29 54.60 -16.64 3.51
N SER A 30 55.56 -15.81 3.12
CA SER A 30 55.39 -14.35 3.11
C SER A 30 54.33 -13.92 2.09
N TYR A 31 54.30 -14.55 0.91
CA TYR A 31 53.28 -14.30 -0.11
C TYR A 31 51.89 -14.71 0.37
N GLN A 32 51.73 -15.92 0.93
CA GLN A 32 50.45 -16.39 1.45
C GLN A 32 49.95 -15.50 2.59
N TRP A 33 50.83 -15.09 3.51
CA TRP A 33 50.47 -14.14 4.57
C TRP A 33 50.01 -12.79 4.02
N GLY A 34 50.69 -12.27 2.99
CA GLY A 34 50.28 -11.03 2.34
C GLY A 34 48.91 -11.12 1.68
N VAL A 35 48.59 -12.25 1.04
CA VAL A 35 47.27 -12.49 0.42
C VAL A 35 46.19 -12.62 1.50
N THR A 36 46.40 -13.46 2.51
CA THR A 36 45.39 -13.67 3.57
C THR A 36 45.15 -12.40 4.37
N HIS A 37 46.19 -11.62 4.67
CA HIS A 37 46.04 -10.35 5.36
C HIS A 37 45.28 -9.32 4.51
N ARG A 38 45.58 -9.23 3.20
CA ARG A 38 44.83 -8.36 2.28
C ARG A 38 43.34 -8.75 2.24
N ASP A 39 43.04 -10.04 2.12
CA ASP A 39 41.66 -10.52 2.06
C ASP A 39 40.92 -10.26 3.37
N MET A 40 41.57 -10.50 4.52
CA MET A 40 41.02 -10.19 5.85
C MET A 40 40.68 -8.69 5.97
N VAL A 41 41.61 -7.79 5.65
CA VAL A 41 41.38 -6.34 5.73
C VAL A 41 40.26 -5.91 4.77
N ARG A 42 40.17 -6.51 3.58
CA ARG A 42 39.11 -6.19 2.62
C ARG A 42 37.74 -6.60 3.13
N GLU A 43 37.63 -7.79 3.73
CA GLU A 43 36.37 -8.25 4.32
C GLU A 43 36.01 -7.48 5.59
N GLU A 44 36.99 -7.09 6.42
CA GLU A 44 36.75 -6.19 7.56
C GLU A 44 36.22 -4.83 7.10
N GLN A 45 36.81 -4.24 6.06
CA GLN A 45 36.33 -2.98 5.48
C GLN A 45 34.91 -3.12 4.92
N ARG A 46 34.64 -4.24 4.24
CA ARG A 46 33.30 -4.53 3.71
C ARG A 46 32.27 -4.69 4.82
N ALA A 47 32.60 -5.45 5.86
CA ALA A 47 31.73 -5.66 7.02
C ALA A 47 31.47 -4.35 7.76
N ASN A 48 32.50 -3.52 7.95
CA ASN A 48 32.36 -2.22 8.60
C ASN A 48 31.50 -1.25 7.77
N GLY A 49 31.66 -1.24 6.44
CA GLY A 49 30.81 -0.48 5.53
C GLY A 49 29.34 -0.89 5.64
N LEU A 50 29.07 -2.20 5.63
CA LEU A 50 27.71 -2.72 5.81
C LEU A 50 27.13 -2.40 7.19
N TRP A 51 27.95 -2.46 8.24
CA TRP A 51 27.54 -2.10 9.59
C TRP A 51 27.10 -0.63 9.66
N LEU A 52 27.89 0.26 9.04
CA LEU A 52 27.53 1.68 8.92
C LEU A 52 26.23 1.88 8.13
N ASP A 53 26.02 1.17 7.01
CA ASP A 53 24.79 1.29 6.22
C ASP A 53 23.55 0.77 6.96
N ILE A 54 23.71 -0.22 7.84
CA ILE A 54 22.62 -0.80 8.63
C ILE A 54 22.26 0.11 9.81
N ASP A 55 23.26 0.56 10.56
CA ASP A 55 23.10 1.25 11.85
C ASP A 55 23.26 2.78 11.77
N ALA A 56 23.48 3.35 10.57
CA ALA A 56 23.53 4.80 10.41
C ALA A 56 22.25 5.46 10.95
N PRO A 57 22.37 6.48 11.82
CA PRO A 57 21.20 7.08 12.46
C PRO A 57 20.33 7.80 11.44
N ASN A 58 19.01 7.58 11.51
CA ASN A 58 17.95 8.15 10.67
C ASN A 58 17.95 7.70 9.20
N VAL A 59 19.09 7.28 8.65
CA VAL A 59 19.23 6.92 7.22
C VAL A 59 19.63 5.48 6.99
N GLY A 60 19.98 4.74 8.04
CA GLY A 60 20.34 3.33 7.98
C GLY A 60 19.15 2.45 7.65
N TYR A 61 19.43 1.24 7.15
CA TYR A 61 18.37 0.32 6.72
C TYR A 61 17.38 -0.02 7.83
N LYS A 62 17.84 -0.12 9.07
CA LYS A 62 16.98 -0.41 10.23
C LYS A 62 15.92 0.67 10.43
N ASP A 63 16.33 1.92 10.49
CA ASP A 63 15.42 3.05 10.71
C ASP A 63 14.46 3.24 9.53
N ARG A 64 14.95 3.07 8.29
CA ARG A 64 14.11 3.09 7.10
C ARG A 64 13.04 2.01 7.12
N LEU A 65 13.38 0.78 7.52
CA LEU A 65 12.41 -0.31 7.65
C LEU A 65 11.36 0.00 8.71
N THR A 66 11.76 0.57 9.86
CA THR A 66 10.82 1.01 10.89
C THR A 66 9.88 2.11 10.38
N MET A 67 10.40 3.13 9.69
CA MET A 67 9.59 4.17 9.07
C MET A 67 8.64 3.61 8.01
N CYS A 68 9.10 2.72 7.14
CA CYS A 68 8.25 2.04 6.16
C CYS A 68 7.11 1.26 6.84
N GLY A 69 7.39 0.57 7.94
CA GLY A 69 6.36 -0.11 8.74
C GLY A 69 5.32 0.85 9.32
N ALA A 70 5.78 1.96 9.91
CA ALA A 70 4.89 3.00 10.45
C ALA A 70 4.04 3.66 9.35
N ASN A 71 4.64 3.98 8.20
CA ASN A 71 3.94 4.54 7.05
C ASN A 71 2.91 3.57 6.48
N LEU A 72 3.24 2.28 6.40
CA LEU A 72 2.31 1.24 5.95
C LEU A 72 1.10 1.13 6.89
N ALA A 73 1.33 1.06 8.20
CA ALA A 73 0.25 1.04 9.19
C ALA A 73 -0.62 2.30 9.12
N GLY A 74 0.01 3.47 8.97
CA GLY A 74 -0.67 4.74 8.74
C GLY A 74 -1.56 4.71 7.50
N ALA A 75 -1.01 4.27 6.36
CA ALA A 75 -1.74 4.14 5.10
C ALA A 75 -2.91 3.16 5.20
N GLN A 76 -2.73 2.00 5.83
CA GLN A 76 -3.80 1.02 6.05
C GLN A 76 -4.93 1.61 6.90
N SER A 77 -4.61 2.33 7.97
CA SER A 77 -5.62 2.99 8.81
C SER A 77 -6.38 4.10 8.06
N ALA A 78 -5.71 4.83 7.17
CA ALA A 78 -6.33 5.87 6.37
C ALA A 78 -7.24 5.26 5.30
N LEU A 79 -6.80 4.17 4.67
CA LEU A 79 -7.59 3.42 3.69
C LEU A 79 -8.86 2.84 4.33
N ALA A 80 -8.75 2.25 5.54
CA ALA A 80 -9.91 1.73 6.26
C ALA A 80 -10.96 2.82 6.55
N ARG A 81 -10.52 4.00 7.00
CA ARG A 81 -11.42 5.15 7.22
C ARG A 81 -12.07 5.65 5.93
N GLN A 82 -11.33 5.67 4.82
CA GLN A 82 -11.88 6.06 3.52
C GLN A 82 -12.94 5.07 3.03
N ASN A 83 -12.66 3.77 3.14
CA ASN A 83 -13.62 2.73 2.75
C ASN A 83 -14.91 2.83 3.58
N GLN A 84 -14.79 3.01 4.89
CA GLN A 84 -15.94 3.20 5.76
C GLN A 84 -16.76 4.44 5.36
N ALA A 85 -16.11 5.57 5.06
CA ALA A 85 -16.81 6.77 4.60
C ALA A 85 -17.54 6.56 3.25
N VAL A 86 -16.98 5.75 2.36
CA VAL A 86 -17.62 5.38 1.09
C VAL A 86 -18.84 4.48 1.34
N ASP A 87 -18.72 3.51 2.24
CA ASP A 87 -19.83 2.62 2.61
C ASP A 87 -20.99 3.40 3.26
N ASP A 88 -20.68 4.34 4.17
CA ASP A 88 -21.66 5.21 4.81
C ASP A 88 -22.35 6.12 3.78
N LEU A 89 -21.59 6.70 2.84
CA LEU A 89 -22.13 7.53 1.77
C LEU A 89 -23.06 6.71 0.85
N LYS A 90 -22.69 5.47 0.56
CA LYS A 90 -23.51 4.55 -0.22
C LYS A 90 -24.82 4.25 0.51
N ALA A 91 -24.77 3.88 1.78
CA ALA A 91 -25.97 3.61 2.58
C ALA A 91 -26.90 4.84 2.66
N ALA A 92 -26.33 6.03 2.84
CA ALA A 92 -27.09 7.29 2.83
C ALA A 92 -27.73 7.57 1.46
N SER A 93 -26.99 7.33 0.37
CA SER A 93 -27.49 7.48 -1.00
C SER A 93 -28.64 6.52 -1.30
N ASP A 94 -28.50 5.24 -0.92
CA ASP A 94 -29.53 4.22 -1.11
C ASP A 94 -30.80 4.58 -0.31
N ALA A 95 -30.65 5.03 0.94
CA ALA A 95 -31.76 5.50 1.75
C ALA A 95 -32.44 6.76 1.15
N ALA A 96 -31.66 7.69 0.58
CA ALA A 96 -32.19 8.86 -0.10
C ALA A 96 -32.97 8.48 -1.36
N ALA A 97 -32.47 7.52 -2.14
CA ALA A 97 -33.14 7.01 -3.33
C ALA A 97 -34.50 6.37 -2.98
N VAL A 98 -34.56 5.55 -1.93
CA VAL A 98 -35.82 4.96 -1.45
C VAL A 98 -36.83 6.03 -1.02
N ARG A 99 -36.38 7.06 -0.28
CA ARG A 99 -37.26 8.18 0.13
C ARG A 99 -37.76 8.98 -1.08
N ALA A 100 -36.90 9.22 -2.05
CA ALA A 100 -37.26 9.91 -3.28
C ALA A 100 -38.32 9.11 -4.06
N GLN A 101 -38.13 7.80 -4.20
CA GLN A 101 -39.10 6.94 -4.86
C GLN A 101 -40.46 6.94 -4.15
N ALA A 102 -40.46 6.81 -2.82
CA ALA A 102 -41.69 6.87 -2.02
C ALA A 102 -42.42 8.22 -2.18
N ALA A 103 -41.68 9.33 -2.27
CA ALA A 103 -42.26 10.64 -2.52
C ALA A 103 -42.87 10.76 -3.93
N VAL A 104 -42.22 10.19 -4.95
CA VAL A 104 -42.77 10.11 -6.31
C VAL A 104 -44.04 9.27 -6.34
N ASP A 105 -44.04 8.10 -5.71
CA ASP A 105 -45.21 7.22 -5.66
C ASP A 105 -46.39 7.89 -4.93
N ALA A 106 -46.12 8.58 -3.81
CA ALA A 106 -47.13 9.36 -3.10
C ALA A 106 -47.68 10.52 -3.95
N ALA A 107 -46.83 11.22 -4.70
CA ALA A 107 -47.26 12.28 -5.61
C ALA A 107 -48.12 11.73 -6.76
N GLN A 108 -47.74 10.59 -7.35
CA GLN A 108 -48.55 9.93 -8.37
C GLN A 108 -49.90 9.45 -7.83
N ALA A 109 -49.94 8.90 -6.61
CA ALA A 109 -51.19 8.50 -5.98
C ALA A 109 -52.13 9.70 -5.78
N ARG A 110 -51.60 10.84 -5.30
CA ARG A 110 -52.37 12.09 -5.17
C ARG A 110 -52.86 12.60 -6.52
N ALA A 111 -52.03 12.57 -7.56
CA ALA A 111 -52.42 13.00 -8.90
C ALA A 111 -53.54 12.11 -9.47
N ARG A 112 -53.46 10.79 -9.29
CA ARG A 112 -54.51 9.85 -9.71
C ARG A 112 -55.82 10.08 -8.94
N ALA A 113 -55.75 10.28 -7.64
CA ALA A 113 -56.93 10.60 -6.82
C ALA A 113 -57.60 11.92 -7.27
N ALA A 114 -56.80 12.97 -7.50
CA ALA A 114 -57.30 14.24 -8.02
C ALA A 114 -57.93 14.09 -9.42
N GLN A 115 -57.32 13.27 -10.29
CA GLN A 115 -57.87 13.00 -11.62
C GLN A 115 -59.21 12.26 -11.53
N GLN A 116 -59.35 11.27 -10.64
CA GLN A 116 -60.60 10.55 -10.41
C GLN A 116 -61.70 11.48 -9.86
N GLN A 117 -61.36 12.34 -8.90
CA GLN A 117 -62.28 13.35 -8.37
C GLN A 117 -62.76 14.32 -9.47
N ALA A 118 -61.84 14.82 -10.30
CA ALA A 118 -62.21 15.67 -11.43
C ALA A 118 -63.13 14.95 -12.44
N GLN A 119 -62.89 13.67 -12.71
CA GLN A 119 -63.78 12.87 -13.57
C GLN A 119 -65.17 12.68 -12.95
N THR A 120 -65.28 12.45 -11.64
CA THR A 120 -66.59 12.36 -10.98
C THR A 120 -67.37 13.67 -11.07
N LEU A 121 -66.71 14.82 -10.87
CA LEU A 121 -67.34 16.13 -11.03
C LEU A 121 -67.83 16.39 -12.47
N LEU A 122 -67.11 15.90 -13.48
CA LEU A 122 -67.49 16.05 -14.89
C LEU A 122 -68.66 15.17 -15.33
N LEU A 123 -68.87 14.03 -14.66
CA LEU A 123 -69.94 13.08 -14.94
C LEU A 123 -71.23 13.39 -14.16
N GLU A 124 -71.17 14.26 -13.15
CA GLU A 124 -72.34 14.65 -12.37
C GLU A 124 -73.38 15.37 -13.24
N THR A 125 -74.65 14.97 -13.11
CA THR A 125 -75.74 15.62 -13.82
C THR A 125 -76.34 16.73 -12.96
N PRO A 126 -76.42 17.98 -13.44
CA PRO A 126 -76.99 19.09 -12.66
C PRO A 126 -78.47 18.85 -12.34
N ARG A 127 -78.91 19.30 -11.16
CA ARG A 127 -80.34 19.23 -10.78
C ARG A 127 -81.16 20.19 -11.67
N PRO A 128 -82.49 20.00 -11.78
CA PRO A 128 -83.33 20.87 -12.58
C PRO A 128 -83.22 22.33 -12.10
N GLY A 129 -82.74 23.23 -12.98
CA GLY A 129 -82.52 24.65 -12.69
C GLY A 129 -81.10 25.02 -12.22
N GLU A 130 -80.19 24.05 -12.07
CA GLU A 130 -78.81 24.26 -11.63
C GLU A 130 -77.85 24.27 -12.84
N THR A 131 -76.83 25.13 -12.81
CA THR A 131 -75.75 25.12 -13.82
C THR A 131 -74.72 24.04 -13.50
N ARG A 132 -73.95 23.56 -14.50
CA ARG A 132 -72.88 22.57 -14.27
C ARG A 132 -71.81 23.05 -13.28
N CYS A 133 -71.54 24.35 -13.21
CA CYS A 133 -70.57 24.91 -12.27
C CYS A 133 -71.10 24.88 -10.83
N GLU A 134 -72.37 25.22 -10.62
CA GLU A 134 -73.02 25.14 -9.30
C GLU A 134 -73.12 23.70 -8.79
N ALA A 135 -73.41 22.75 -9.69
CA ALA A 135 -73.43 21.32 -9.34
C ALA A 135 -72.04 20.81 -8.90
N ALA A 136 -70.96 21.27 -9.55
CA ALA A 136 -69.59 20.94 -9.18
C ALA A 136 -69.18 21.58 -7.85
N ASP A 137 -69.54 22.84 -7.61
CA ASP A 137 -69.21 23.58 -6.39
C ASP A 137 -69.92 22.98 -5.16
N ARG A 138 -71.19 22.57 -5.30
CA ARG A 138 -71.93 21.81 -4.28
C ARG A 138 -71.21 20.52 -3.88
N LEU A 139 -70.77 19.74 -4.86
CA LEU A 139 -70.07 18.47 -4.61
C LEU A 139 -68.74 18.66 -3.88
N ILE A 140 -67.98 19.71 -4.23
CA ILE A 140 -66.75 20.06 -3.53
C ILE A 140 -67.05 20.41 -2.07
N LEU A 141 -68.09 21.21 -1.82
CA LEU A 141 -68.52 21.59 -0.46
C LEU A 141 -69.06 20.40 0.35
N GLU A 142 -69.71 19.43 -0.28
CA GLU A 142 -70.21 18.21 0.37
C GLU A 142 -69.09 17.21 0.69
N GLN A 143 -68.02 17.13 -0.13
CA GLN A 143 -66.88 16.22 0.08
C GLN A 143 -65.84 16.74 1.10
N VAL A 144 -65.78 18.05 1.35
CA VAL A 144 -64.81 18.67 2.29
C VAL A 144 -65.33 18.70 3.74
N ARG A 145 -66.59 18.32 3.97
CA ARG A 145 -67.24 18.30 5.30
C ARG A 145 -67.11 16.95 5.98
#